data_AF-A0A7X6SPB8-F1
#
_entry.id   AF-A0A7X6SPB8-F1
#
_cell.length_a   1.000
_cell.length_b   1.000
_cell.length_c   1.000
_cell.angle_alpha   90.00
_cell.angle_beta   90.00
_cell.angle_gamma   90.00
#
_symmetry.space_group_name_H-M   'P 1'
#
loop_
_entity.id
_entity.type
_entity.pdbx_description
1 polymer ?
#
loop_
_entity_poly.entity_id
_entity_poly.type
_entity_poly.pdbx_seq_one_letter_code
_entity_poly.pdbx_strand_id
1 'polypeptide(L)'
;MPDFLLELGFEEIPPSQLQPVVEYIQSSFINLMKSTGLSYSALKVSSTPRRFFLLSSSIPEKQEDLQVKKIGPAKRLAYDEKGNLTAAALGFLKKNNAHPEDLYIETTDKGEFIALHKIQPGKATPDILKEWIYELIPHLPFTKTMIWNESRMALARPLRWLCILWQEEVIPLEIAGVKSGNITYGNRYLGLNRPLKIATPTVYLSILQENAVLAEREFRRKTIIEQLNNLPLGNGLQIIPDKQLIETATDLVEHPTAVLASFQEKYLFLPDKIITSTISQNQKCFSIQTKDGRLSNRFIFISNGNPEYSDIICK
;
A
#
# COMPACT_ATOMS: atom_id res chain seq x y z
N MET A 1 9.64 9.16 -17.77
CA MET A 1 8.46 8.51 -17.16
C MET A 1 8.68 8.51 -15.65
N PRO A 2 7.87 9.28 -14.92
CA PRO A 2 7.93 9.42 -13.47
C PRO A 2 7.84 8.15 -12.63
N ASP A 3 8.47 8.17 -11.47
CA ASP A 3 8.22 7.24 -10.39
C ASP A 3 7.23 7.83 -9.38
N PHE A 4 6.49 6.96 -8.71
CA PHE A 4 5.44 7.29 -7.76
C PHE A 4 5.66 6.58 -6.42
N LEU A 5 5.52 7.31 -5.32
CA LEU A 5 5.48 6.80 -3.96
C LEU A 5 4.17 7.22 -3.29
N LEU A 6 3.51 6.24 -2.68
CA LEU A 6 2.47 6.42 -1.67
C LEU A 6 2.92 5.73 -0.38
N GLU A 7 3.00 6.44 0.73
CA GLU A 7 3.12 5.87 2.07
C GLU A 7 1.96 6.36 2.94
N LEU A 8 1.25 5.42 3.56
CA LEU A 8 0.23 5.66 4.56
C LEU A 8 0.80 5.27 5.92
N GLY A 9 1.07 6.25 6.78
CA GLY A 9 1.59 6.04 8.12
C GLY A 9 0.50 6.00 9.18
N PHE A 10 0.47 4.93 9.97
CA PHE A 10 -0.53 4.70 11.02
C PHE A 10 0.12 4.47 12.39
N GLU A 11 -0.71 4.49 13.44
CA GLU A 11 -0.37 3.71 14.65
C GLU A 11 -0.39 2.20 14.37
N GLU A 12 0.10 1.40 15.32
CA GLU A 12 0.25 -0.04 15.12
C GLU A 12 -1.07 -0.75 14.75
N ILE A 13 -1.07 -1.27 13.52
CA ILE A 13 -2.12 -2.05 12.91
C ILE A 13 -1.94 -3.52 13.32
N PRO A 14 -3.02 -4.23 13.69
CA PRO A 14 -2.93 -5.65 13.99
C PRO A 14 -2.35 -6.46 12.80
N PRO A 15 -1.43 -7.42 13.04
CA PRO A 15 -0.81 -8.21 11.97
C PRO A 15 -1.79 -8.85 10.99
N SER A 16 -2.92 -9.36 11.51
CA SER A 16 -3.95 -10.02 10.71
C SER A 16 -4.66 -9.10 9.71
N GLN A 17 -4.51 -7.78 9.83
CA GLN A 17 -5.10 -6.80 8.91
C GLN A 17 -4.11 -6.30 7.85
N LEU A 18 -2.80 -6.56 7.98
CA LEU A 18 -1.79 -5.99 7.09
C LEU A 18 -1.87 -6.55 5.67
N GLN A 19 -1.83 -7.88 5.51
CA GLN A 19 -1.82 -8.51 4.18
C GLN A 19 -3.07 -8.23 3.34
N PRO A 20 -4.31 -8.36 3.88
CA PRO A 20 -5.51 -8.03 3.12
C PRO A 20 -5.52 -6.59 2.58
N VAL A 21 -4.96 -5.66 3.35
CA VAL A 21 -4.87 -4.24 2.95
C VAL A 21 -3.79 -4.04 1.88
N VAL A 22 -2.64 -4.70 1.98
CA VAL A 22 -1.59 -4.69 0.94
C VAL A 22 -2.14 -5.21 -0.39
N GLU A 23 -2.83 -6.36 -0.37
CA GLU A 23 -3.46 -6.97 -1.55
C GLU A 23 -4.51 -6.04 -2.18
N TYR A 24 -5.31 -5.36 -1.34
CA TYR A 24 -6.30 -4.39 -1.81
C TYR A 24 -5.65 -3.15 -2.45
N ILE A 25 -4.62 -2.56 -1.82
CA ILE A 25 -3.89 -1.42 -2.39
C ILE A 25 -3.30 -1.80 -3.75
N GLN A 26 -2.65 -2.97 -3.84
CA GLN A 26 -2.03 -3.46 -5.07
C GLN A 26 -3.08 -3.66 -6.18
N SER A 27 -4.16 -4.39 -5.89
CA SER A 27 -5.21 -4.65 -6.88
C SER A 27 -5.95 -3.37 -7.31
N SER A 28 -6.21 -2.45 -6.38
CA SER A 28 -6.81 -1.15 -6.67
C SER A 28 -5.93 -0.31 -7.61
N PHE A 29 -4.62 -0.27 -7.36
CA PHE A 29 -3.68 0.44 -8.24
C PHE A 29 -3.60 -0.19 -9.64
N ILE A 30 -3.54 -1.53 -9.72
CA ILE A 30 -3.54 -2.24 -11.02
C ILE A 30 -4.82 -1.92 -11.81
N ASN A 31 -5.97 -1.92 -11.14
CA ASN A 31 -7.25 -1.58 -11.76
C ASN A 31 -7.27 -0.12 -12.26
N LEU A 32 -6.74 0.82 -11.47
CA LEU A 32 -6.59 2.22 -11.88
C LEU A 32 -5.77 2.36 -13.16
N MET A 33 -4.57 1.76 -13.19
CA MET A 33 -3.68 1.81 -14.36
C MET A 33 -4.39 1.25 -15.59
N LYS A 34 -5.10 0.12 -15.43
CA LYS A 34 -5.85 -0.52 -16.52
C LYS A 34 -7.04 0.33 -17.00
N SER A 35 -7.81 0.93 -16.09
CA SER A 35 -8.99 1.73 -16.45
C SER A 35 -8.63 3.07 -17.08
N THR A 36 -7.46 3.61 -16.74
CA THR A 36 -6.95 4.87 -17.31
C THR A 36 -6.07 4.65 -18.54
N GLY A 37 -5.71 3.41 -18.86
CA GLY A 37 -4.80 3.10 -19.96
C GLY A 37 -3.35 3.50 -19.69
N LEU A 38 -3.00 3.82 -18.45
CA LEU A 38 -1.63 4.12 -18.05
C LEU A 38 -0.82 2.82 -17.88
N SER A 39 0.44 2.86 -18.33
CA SER A 39 1.40 1.78 -18.12
C SER A 39 2.33 2.08 -16.94
N TYR A 40 3.02 1.05 -16.44
CA TYR A 40 4.09 1.16 -15.45
C TYR A 40 5.08 0.00 -15.65
N SER A 41 6.34 0.19 -15.27
CA SER A 41 7.39 -0.83 -15.47
C SER A 41 7.57 -1.75 -14.26
N ALA A 42 7.34 -1.23 -13.06
CA ALA A 42 7.46 -1.98 -11.81
C ALA A 42 6.42 -1.51 -10.79
N LEU A 43 6.02 -2.43 -9.91
CA LEU A 43 5.13 -2.17 -8.79
C LEU A 43 5.61 -2.97 -7.58
N LYS A 44 5.79 -2.28 -6.46
CA LYS A 44 6.11 -2.87 -5.16
C LYS A 44 5.14 -2.33 -4.12
N VAL A 45 4.42 -3.23 -3.48
CA VAL A 45 3.50 -2.90 -2.40
C VAL A 45 3.88 -3.74 -1.18
N SER A 46 4.00 -3.11 -0.02
CA SER A 46 4.29 -3.82 1.21
C SER A 46 3.82 -3.04 2.43
N SER A 47 4.01 -3.61 3.60
CA SER A 47 3.61 -3.01 4.86
C SER A 47 4.61 -3.30 5.97
N THR A 48 4.53 -2.50 7.03
CA THR A 48 5.04 -2.80 8.37
C THR A 48 3.87 -2.63 9.36
N PRO A 49 4.05 -2.89 10.68
CA PRO A 49 3.00 -2.62 11.66
C PRO A 49 2.44 -1.19 11.63
N ARG A 50 3.24 -0.22 11.15
CA ARG A 50 2.91 1.21 11.22
C ARG A 50 2.78 1.88 9.85
N ARG A 51 2.94 1.16 8.75
CA ARG A 51 2.86 1.78 7.42
C ARG A 51 2.42 0.80 6.34
N PHE A 52 1.75 1.34 5.34
CA PHE A 52 1.57 0.71 4.03
C PHE A 52 2.28 1.57 3.00
N PHE A 53 2.97 0.96 2.05
CA PHE A 53 3.54 1.73 0.95
C PHE A 53 3.31 1.06 -0.39
N LEU A 54 3.26 1.90 -1.42
CA LEU A 54 3.28 1.53 -2.82
C LEU A 54 4.37 2.35 -3.52
N LEU A 55 5.27 1.67 -4.21
CA LEU A 55 6.25 2.23 -5.12
C LEU A 55 5.94 1.72 -6.53
N SER A 56 5.84 2.62 -7.48
CA SER A 56 5.70 2.25 -8.89
C SER A 56 6.61 3.10 -9.76
N SER A 57 7.17 2.48 -10.79
CA SER A 57 8.18 3.11 -11.65
C SER A 57 7.68 3.31 -13.07
N SER A 58 8.22 4.36 -13.70
CA SER A 58 8.02 4.65 -15.12
C SER A 58 6.55 4.75 -15.55
N ILE A 59 5.75 5.55 -14.85
CA ILE A 59 4.37 5.85 -15.22
C ILE A 59 4.35 7.03 -16.22
N PRO A 60 3.52 7.04 -17.27
CA PRO A 60 3.35 8.22 -18.13
C PRO A 60 2.89 9.46 -17.35
N GLU A 61 3.30 10.66 -17.79
CA GLU A 61 2.89 11.93 -17.14
C GLU A 61 1.43 12.30 -17.34
N LYS A 62 0.82 11.74 -18.38
CA LYS A 62 -0.54 12.03 -18.78
C LYS A 62 -1.12 10.80 -19.46
N GLN A 63 -2.42 10.60 -19.30
CA GLN A 63 -3.18 9.68 -20.12
C GLN A 63 -3.13 10.12 -21.60
N GLU A 64 -3.19 9.15 -22.51
CA GLU A 64 -3.35 9.45 -23.94
C GLU A 64 -4.66 10.18 -24.23
N ASP A 65 -4.65 11.05 -25.22
CA ASP A 65 -5.86 11.73 -25.64
C ASP A 65 -6.81 10.72 -26.31
N LEU A 66 -8.09 10.74 -25.90
CA LEU A 66 -9.10 9.82 -26.43
C LEU A 66 -9.81 10.46 -27.63
N GLN A 67 -9.79 9.77 -28.77
CA GLN A 67 -10.64 10.15 -29.89
C GLN A 67 -12.06 9.65 -29.66
N VAL A 68 -12.97 10.56 -29.34
CA VAL A 68 -14.38 10.26 -29.07
C VAL A 68 -15.23 10.69 -30.27
N LYS A 69 -15.89 9.73 -30.89
CA LYS A 69 -16.92 10.00 -31.91
C LYS A 69 -18.22 10.44 -31.24
N LYS A 70 -18.78 11.56 -31.69
CA LYS A 70 -20.10 12.05 -31.25
C LYS A 70 -21.05 12.03 -32.44
N ILE A 71 -22.13 11.27 -32.30
CA ILE A 71 -23.21 11.21 -33.29
C ILE A 71 -24.25 12.27 -32.92
N GLY A 72 -24.59 13.10 -33.89
CA GLY A 72 -25.57 14.18 -33.80
C GLY A 72 -26.92 13.79 -34.42
N PRO A 73 -27.77 14.77 -34.78
CA PRO A 73 -29.05 14.51 -35.43
C PRO A 73 -28.90 13.82 -36.79
N ALA A 74 -29.98 13.18 -37.24
CA ALA A 74 -30.04 12.60 -38.58
C ALA A 74 -29.76 13.68 -39.64
N LYS A 75 -29.09 13.34 -40.73
CA LYS A 75 -28.71 14.26 -41.82
C LYS A 75 -29.90 15.11 -42.30
N ARG A 76 -31.06 14.49 -42.47
CA ARG A 76 -32.32 15.14 -42.85
C ARG A 76 -32.84 16.21 -41.87
N LEU A 77 -32.41 16.15 -40.60
CA LEU A 77 -32.74 17.13 -39.57
C LEU A 77 -31.60 18.12 -39.36
N ALA A 78 -30.39 17.81 -39.84
CA ALA A 78 -29.19 18.60 -39.67
C ALA A 78 -29.02 19.65 -40.78
N TYR A 79 -29.52 19.37 -41.99
CA TYR A 79 -29.48 20.27 -43.13
C TYR A 79 -30.89 20.64 -43.59
N ASP A 80 -31.08 21.91 -43.99
CA ASP A 80 -32.30 22.38 -44.63
C ASP A 80 -32.31 22.06 -46.15
N GLU A 81 -33.42 22.37 -46.82
CA GLU A 81 -33.59 22.14 -48.27
C GLU A 81 -32.57 22.92 -49.13
N LYS A 82 -31.90 23.94 -48.57
CA LYS A 82 -30.88 24.75 -49.23
C LYS A 82 -29.45 24.30 -48.90
N GLY A 83 -29.30 23.24 -48.11
CA GLY A 83 -28.01 22.71 -47.68
C GLY A 83 -27.36 23.47 -46.51
N ASN A 84 -28.06 24.37 -45.85
CA ASN A 84 -27.55 25.07 -44.68
C ASN A 84 -27.79 24.28 -43.40
N LEU A 85 -26.93 24.47 -42.39
CA LEU A 85 -27.10 23.84 -41.09
C LEU A 85 -28.34 24.38 -40.36
N THR A 86 -29.18 23.47 -39.89
CA THR A 86 -30.37 23.80 -39.09
C THR A 86 -30.00 24.19 -37.66
N ALA A 87 -30.95 24.74 -36.91
CA ALA A 87 -30.79 25.03 -35.49
C ALA A 87 -30.38 23.78 -34.67
N ALA A 88 -30.82 22.58 -35.07
CA ALA A 88 -30.45 21.33 -34.41
C ALA A 88 -28.97 21.00 -34.62
N ALA A 89 -28.45 21.18 -35.83
CA ALA A 89 -27.02 20.97 -36.12
C ALA A 89 -26.14 22.05 -35.47
N LEU A 90 -26.56 23.32 -35.48
CA LEU A 90 -25.85 24.40 -34.81
C LEU A 90 -25.82 24.21 -33.28
N GLY A 91 -26.92 23.74 -32.69
CA GLY A 91 -26.97 23.38 -31.28
C GLY A 91 -26.03 22.22 -30.93
N PHE A 92 -25.93 21.21 -31.81
CA PHE A 92 -24.99 20.11 -31.67
C PHE A 92 -23.52 20.57 -31.75
N LEU A 93 -23.18 21.43 -32.71
CA LEU A 93 -21.85 22.03 -32.82
C LEU A 93 -21.49 22.86 -31.58
N LYS A 94 -22.39 23.73 -31.13
CA LYS A 94 -22.19 24.56 -29.93
C LYS A 94 -21.98 23.71 -28.68
N LYS A 95 -22.78 22.65 -28.49
CA LYS A 95 -22.63 21.73 -27.34
C LYS A 95 -21.27 21.03 -27.33
N ASN A 96 -20.72 20.73 -28.50
CA ASN A 96 -19.43 20.05 -28.62
C ASN A 96 -18.25 20.99 -28.77
N ASN A 97 -18.48 22.31 -28.85
CA ASN A 97 -17.48 23.34 -29.11
C ASN A 97 -16.67 23.07 -30.39
N ALA A 98 -17.39 22.77 -31.48
CA ALA A 98 -16.84 22.41 -32.78
C ALA A 98 -17.34 23.35 -33.90
N HIS A 99 -16.66 23.34 -35.04
CA HIS A 99 -16.99 24.12 -36.23
C HIS A 99 -17.73 23.26 -37.27
N PRO A 100 -18.49 23.88 -38.21
CA PRO A 100 -19.14 23.16 -39.30
C PRO A 100 -18.22 22.26 -40.12
N GLU A 101 -16.95 22.66 -40.28
CA GLU A 101 -15.91 21.93 -41.02
C GLU A 101 -15.51 20.62 -40.35
N ASP A 102 -15.76 20.47 -39.04
CA ASP A 102 -15.47 19.25 -38.27
C ASP A 102 -16.55 18.16 -38.45
N LEU A 103 -17.65 18.48 -39.14
CA LEU A 103 -18.75 17.55 -39.36
C LEU A 103 -18.48 16.64 -40.56
N TYR A 104 -18.81 15.37 -40.37
CA TYR A 104 -18.89 14.39 -41.45
C TYR A 104 -20.18 13.58 -41.34
N ILE A 105 -20.58 12.93 -42.44
CA ILE A 105 -21.75 12.06 -42.45
C ILE A 105 -21.34 10.65 -42.07
N GLU A 106 -22.01 10.11 -41.06
CA GLU A 106 -21.87 8.73 -40.64
C GLU A 106 -23.11 7.94 -41.06
N THR A 107 -22.90 6.87 -41.83
CA THR A 107 -23.96 5.92 -42.19
C THR A 107 -23.98 4.78 -41.19
N THR A 108 -25.13 4.57 -40.56
CA THR A 108 -25.38 3.45 -39.63
C THR A 108 -26.59 2.64 -40.10
N ASP A 109 -26.83 1.48 -39.49
CA ASP A 109 -28.03 0.67 -39.76
C ASP A 109 -29.37 1.43 -39.52
N LYS A 110 -29.30 2.55 -38.78
CA LYS A 110 -30.45 3.41 -38.46
C LYS A 110 -30.57 4.65 -39.37
N GLY A 111 -29.69 4.78 -40.38
CA GLY A 111 -29.66 5.89 -41.35
C GLY A 111 -28.40 6.75 -41.29
N GLU A 112 -28.43 7.86 -42.04
CA GLU A 112 -27.35 8.86 -42.11
C GLU A 112 -27.49 9.91 -40.98
N PHE A 113 -26.42 10.13 -40.23
CA PHE A 113 -26.33 11.13 -39.16
C PHE A 113 -25.15 12.07 -39.37
N ILE A 114 -25.24 13.31 -38.89
CA ILE A 114 -24.03 14.12 -38.74
C ILE A 114 -23.23 13.59 -37.56
N ALA A 115 -21.90 13.56 -37.69
CA ALA A 115 -20.99 13.15 -36.64
C ALA A 115 -19.76 14.05 -36.64
N LEU A 116 -19.03 14.04 -35.52
CA LEU A 116 -17.72 14.65 -35.41
C LEU A 116 -16.79 13.78 -34.57
N HIS A 117 -15.49 13.88 -34.84
CA HIS A 117 -14.45 13.36 -33.96
C HIS A 117 -14.02 14.46 -33.00
N LYS A 118 -14.09 14.18 -31.70
CA LYS A 118 -13.59 15.08 -30.67
C LYS A 118 -12.41 14.43 -29.97
N ILE A 119 -11.33 15.18 -29.86
CA ILE A 119 -10.21 14.82 -28.99
C ILE A 119 -10.61 15.20 -27.56
N GLN A 120 -10.79 14.20 -26.71
CA GLN A 120 -10.91 14.39 -25.28
C GLN A 120 -9.49 14.37 -24.70
N PRO A 121 -8.98 15.51 -24.17
CA PRO A 121 -7.64 15.55 -23.64
C PRO A 121 -7.51 14.57 -22.49
N GLY A 122 -6.44 13.79 -22.49
CA GLY A 122 -6.08 12.93 -21.37
C GLY A 122 -5.84 13.74 -20.11
N LYS A 123 -5.94 13.09 -18.96
CA LYS A 123 -5.74 13.71 -17.65
C LYS A 123 -4.29 13.57 -17.19
N ALA A 124 -3.78 14.56 -16.48
CA ALA A 124 -2.46 14.48 -15.86
C ALA A 124 -2.44 13.36 -14.82
N THR A 125 -1.39 12.54 -14.84
CA THR A 125 -1.30 11.38 -13.94
C THR A 125 -1.31 11.75 -12.46
N PRO A 126 -0.66 12.84 -11.99
CA PRO A 126 -0.78 13.28 -10.61
C PRO A 126 -2.23 13.53 -10.16
N ASP A 127 -3.08 14.07 -11.04
CA ASP A 127 -4.50 14.31 -10.73
C ASP A 127 -5.29 12.99 -10.65
N ILE A 128 -4.99 12.04 -11.55
CA ILE A 128 -5.56 10.68 -11.53
C ILE A 128 -5.19 9.99 -10.20
N LEU A 129 -3.92 10.02 -9.82
CA LEU A 129 -3.42 9.40 -8.60
C LEU A 129 -4.03 10.06 -7.36
N LYS A 130 -4.14 11.39 -7.34
CA LYS A 130 -4.75 12.13 -6.23
C LYS A 130 -6.20 11.67 -5.98
N GLU A 131 -7.00 11.58 -7.03
CA GLU A 131 -8.39 11.10 -6.94
C GLU A 131 -8.46 9.65 -6.48
N TRP A 132 -7.62 8.80 -7.06
CA TRP A 132 -7.54 7.39 -6.64
C TRP A 132 -7.18 7.23 -5.16
N ILE A 133 -6.22 8.00 -4.63
CA ILE A 133 -5.84 7.92 -3.20
C ILE A 133 -7.00 8.38 -2.31
N TYR A 134 -7.73 9.42 -2.72
CA TYR A 134 -8.90 9.91 -2.00
C TYR A 134 -10.00 8.84 -1.92
N GLU A 135 -10.20 8.08 -2.99
CA GLU A 135 -11.13 6.95 -3.02
C GLU A 135 -10.58 5.71 -2.30
N LEU A 136 -9.28 5.44 -2.36
CA LEU A 136 -8.64 4.25 -1.80
C LEU A 136 -8.76 4.17 -0.28
N ILE A 137 -8.38 5.25 0.43
CA ILE A 137 -8.18 5.22 1.89
C ILE A 137 -9.47 4.84 2.67
N PRO A 138 -10.65 5.39 2.35
CA PRO A 138 -11.89 4.99 3.02
C PRO A 138 -12.30 3.52 2.80
N HIS A 139 -11.82 2.89 1.72
CA HIS A 139 -12.20 1.54 1.32
C HIS A 139 -11.17 0.47 1.71
N LEU A 140 -10.11 0.83 2.44
CA LEU A 140 -9.14 -0.15 2.94
C LEU A 140 -9.87 -1.22 3.81
N PRO A 141 -9.66 -2.52 3.54
CA PRO A 141 -10.48 -3.61 4.10
C PRO A 141 -10.09 -3.97 5.54
N PHE A 142 -10.22 -3.01 6.45
CA PHE A 142 -9.98 -3.22 7.88
C PHE A 142 -11.17 -3.93 8.54
N THR A 143 -10.91 -4.98 9.32
CA THR A 143 -11.97 -5.76 9.99
C THR A 143 -12.66 -5.02 11.13
N LYS A 144 -11.99 -4.03 11.71
CA LYS A 144 -12.55 -3.13 12.74
C LYS A 144 -12.07 -1.72 12.44
N THR A 145 -12.99 -0.77 12.40
CA THR A 145 -12.71 0.65 12.18
C THR A 145 -13.33 1.50 13.28
N MET A 146 -12.75 2.67 13.53
CA MET A 146 -13.23 3.68 14.47
C MET A 146 -13.05 5.07 13.86
N ILE A 147 -13.87 6.03 14.30
CA ILE A 147 -13.68 7.44 13.98
C ILE A 147 -12.73 8.03 15.01
N TRP A 148 -11.61 8.58 14.55
CA TRP A 148 -10.53 9.05 15.42
C TRP A 148 -10.46 10.57 15.56
N ASN A 149 -11.14 11.31 14.69
CA ASN A 149 -11.11 12.77 14.67
C ASN A 149 -12.34 13.35 13.97
N GLU A 150 -12.39 14.67 13.88
CA GLU A 150 -13.51 15.43 13.32
C GLU A 150 -13.74 15.19 11.81
N SER A 151 -12.79 14.58 11.09
CA SER A 151 -12.98 14.19 9.69
C SER A 151 -14.08 13.16 9.49
N ARG A 152 -14.51 12.48 10.57
CA ARG A 152 -15.49 11.38 10.57
C ARG A 152 -15.09 10.16 9.73
N MET A 153 -13.85 10.11 9.24
CA MET A 153 -13.34 8.96 8.51
C MET A 153 -13.08 7.79 9.46
N ALA A 154 -13.63 6.62 9.14
CA ALA A 154 -13.46 5.41 9.93
C ALA A 154 -12.23 4.63 9.46
N LEU A 155 -11.24 4.45 10.34
CA LEU A 155 -9.98 3.73 10.06
C LEU A 155 -9.66 2.75 11.18
N ALA A 156 -8.85 1.71 10.92
CA ALA A 156 -8.44 0.76 11.96
C ALA A 156 -7.67 1.42 13.11
N ARG A 157 -6.84 2.40 12.75
CA ARG A 157 -6.02 3.19 13.65
C ARG A 157 -5.91 4.62 13.12
N PRO A 158 -5.50 5.59 13.95
CA PRO A 158 -5.22 6.94 13.47
C PRO A 158 -4.17 6.95 12.36
N LEU A 159 -4.49 7.60 11.25
CA LEU A 159 -3.52 8.02 10.26
C LEU A 159 -2.66 9.15 10.87
N ARG A 160 -1.34 9.08 10.66
CA ARG A 160 -0.35 9.96 11.30
C ARG A 160 0.48 10.75 10.31
N TRP A 161 0.82 10.18 9.16
CA TRP A 161 1.49 10.89 8.09
C TRP A 161 1.12 10.32 6.73
N LEU A 162 1.28 11.15 5.71
CA LEU A 162 1.06 10.82 4.31
C LEU A 162 2.28 11.29 3.52
N CYS A 163 3.06 10.35 2.97
CA CYS A 163 4.13 10.67 2.04
C CYS A 163 3.64 10.35 0.63
N ILE A 164 3.46 11.36 -0.22
CA ILE A 164 2.92 11.17 -1.58
C ILE A 164 3.79 11.95 -2.55
N LEU A 165 4.61 11.23 -3.31
CA LEU A 165 5.58 11.81 -4.24
C LEU A 165 5.35 11.34 -5.66
N TRP A 166 5.39 12.29 -6.58
CA TRP A 166 5.49 12.11 -8.02
C TRP A 166 6.83 12.69 -8.46
N GLN A 167 7.83 11.84 -8.65
CA GLN A 167 9.25 12.25 -8.68
C GLN A 167 9.62 13.11 -7.46
N GLU A 168 10.09 14.34 -7.65
CA GLU A 168 10.44 15.28 -6.58
C GLU A 168 9.23 16.07 -6.04
N GLU A 169 8.09 16.02 -6.73
CA GLU A 169 6.90 16.82 -6.44
C GLU A 169 5.98 16.10 -5.44
N VAL A 170 5.48 16.85 -4.45
CA VAL A 170 4.43 16.34 -3.55
C VAL A 170 3.09 16.43 -4.25
N ILE A 171 2.33 15.34 -4.30
CA ILE A 171 0.91 15.40 -4.71
C ILE A 171 0.10 15.96 -3.53
N PRO A 172 -0.49 17.17 -3.63
CA PRO A 172 -1.14 17.81 -2.50
C PRO A 172 -2.51 17.17 -2.22
N LEU A 173 -2.66 16.64 -1.01
CA LEU A 173 -3.84 15.93 -0.54
C LEU A 173 -3.98 16.09 0.97
N GLU A 174 -5.20 16.12 1.47
CA GLU A 174 -5.48 16.07 2.91
C GLU A 174 -6.55 15.02 3.17
N ILE A 175 -6.22 14.02 3.99
CA ILE A 175 -7.13 12.93 4.33
C ILE A 175 -7.09 12.70 5.83
N ALA A 176 -8.27 12.56 6.45
CA ALA A 176 -8.43 12.39 7.87
C ALA A 176 -7.69 13.46 8.72
N GLY A 177 -7.62 14.70 8.23
CA GLY A 177 -6.90 15.82 8.88
C GLY A 177 -5.37 15.74 8.78
N VAL A 178 -4.84 14.84 7.96
CA VAL A 178 -3.40 14.68 7.70
C VAL A 178 -3.11 15.19 6.30
N LYS A 179 -2.20 16.17 6.19
CA LYS A 179 -1.72 16.69 4.90
C LYS A 179 -0.61 15.80 4.36
N SER A 180 -0.62 15.59 3.05
CA SER A 180 0.49 14.94 2.35
C SER A 180 1.73 15.82 2.35
N GLY A 181 2.87 15.16 2.30
CA GLY A 181 4.18 15.78 2.23
C GLY A 181 5.20 14.79 1.69
N ASN A 182 6.46 15.06 2.00
CA ASN A 182 7.60 14.22 1.67
C ASN A 182 8.34 13.71 2.92
N ILE A 183 7.60 13.57 4.03
CA ILE A 183 8.15 13.16 5.32
C ILE A 183 7.70 11.74 5.64
N THR A 184 8.66 10.90 6.02
CA THR A 184 8.45 9.59 6.64
C THR A 184 9.13 9.56 8.02
N TYR A 185 9.09 8.41 8.69
CA TYR A 185 9.66 8.21 10.02
C TYR A 185 10.41 6.89 10.12
N GLY A 186 11.53 6.90 10.84
CA GLY A 186 12.32 5.71 11.17
C GLY A 186 11.73 4.88 12.32
N ASN A 187 12.53 3.95 12.84
CA ASN A 187 12.09 3.01 13.87
C ASN A 187 11.80 3.69 15.22
N ARG A 188 10.59 3.48 15.76
CA ARG A 188 10.14 4.05 17.04
C ARG A 188 10.83 3.44 18.25
N TYR A 189 11.07 2.13 18.23
CA TYR A 189 11.65 1.41 19.36
C TYR A 189 13.15 1.66 19.54
N LEU A 190 13.82 2.12 18.49
CA LEU A 190 15.24 2.47 18.49
C LEU A 190 15.48 3.98 18.69
N GLY A 191 14.44 4.78 18.93
CA GLY A 191 14.58 6.24 19.06
C GLY A 191 14.88 6.96 17.73
N LEU A 192 14.72 6.28 16.59
CA LEU A 192 14.98 6.80 15.24
C LEU A 192 13.72 7.38 14.57
N ASN A 193 12.61 7.50 15.29
CA ASN A 193 11.32 8.01 14.79
C ASN A 193 11.28 9.55 14.69
N ARG A 194 12.40 10.15 14.27
CA ARG A 194 12.46 11.55 13.85
C ARG A 194 11.90 11.69 12.42
N PRO A 195 11.40 12.88 12.03
CA PRO A 195 11.02 13.15 10.64
C PRO A 195 12.19 12.94 9.68
N LEU A 196 11.95 12.19 8.60
CA LEU A 196 12.92 11.91 7.53
C LEU A 196 12.35 12.43 6.21
N LYS A 197 13.13 13.25 5.51
CA LYS A 197 12.72 13.79 4.20
C LYS A 197 13.05 12.82 3.09
N ILE A 198 12.07 12.54 2.24
CA ILE A 198 12.21 11.73 1.03
C ILE A 198 12.27 12.68 -0.16
N ALA A 199 13.40 12.69 -0.88
CA ALA A 199 13.56 13.57 -2.05
C ALA A 199 12.86 13.00 -3.29
N THR A 200 12.94 11.69 -3.49
CA THR A 200 12.35 10.97 -4.61
C THR A 200 11.88 9.58 -4.17
N PRO A 201 10.95 8.93 -4.90
CA PRO A 201 10.54 7.55 -4.65
C PRO A 201 11.71 6.55 -4.58
N THR A 202 12.76 6.76 -5.38
CA THR A 202 13.90 5.84 -5.49
C THR A 202 14.74 5.73 -4.22
N VAL A 203 14.84 6.80 -3.42
CA VAL A 203 15.61 6.80 -2.16
C VAL A 203 14.81 6.34 -0.94
N TYR A 204 13.51 6.11 -1.10
CA TYR A 204 12.61 5.81 0.02
C TYR A 204 13.04 4.59 0.83
N LEU A 205 13.31 3.46 0.17
CA LEU A 205 13.65 2.21 0.85
C LEU A 205 15.03 2.27 1.53
N SER A 206 16.02 2.92 0.90
CA SER A 206 17.36 3.06 1.48
C SER A 206 17.33 3.94 2.73
N ILE A 207 16.61 5.07 2.68
CA ILE A 207 16.44 5.96 3.85
C ILE A 207 15.76 5.23 5.00
N LEU A 208 14.72 4.43 4.72
CA LEU A 208 14.07 3.62 5.76
C LEU A 208 15.02 2.58 6.35
N GLN A 209 15.78 1.88 5.52
CA GLN A 209 16.74 0.87 5.98
C GLN A 209 17.85 1.48 6.86
N GLU A 210 18.40 2.63 6.47
CA GLU A 210 19.38 3.39 7.27
C GLU A 210 18.84 3.83 8.63
N ASN A 211 17.51 3.97 8.75
CA ASN A 211 16.83 4.33 9.99
C ASN A 211 16.11 3.11 10.63
N ALA A 212 16.67 1.93 10.39
CA ALA A 212 16.25 0.64 10.95
C ALA A 212 14.77 0.30 10.68
N VAL A 213 14.31 0.51 9.46
CA VAL A 213 13.00 0.07 8.98
C VAL A 213 13.21 -0.76 7.72
N LEU A 214 13.09 -2.08 7.88
CA LEU A 214 13.04 -3.01 6.75
C LEU A 214 11.61 -2.99 6.21
N ALA A 215 11.30 -2.09 5.30
CA ALA A 215 9.91 -1.86 4.86
C ALA A 215 9.31 -3.07 4.10
N GLU A 216 10.15 -3.80 3.35
CA GLU A 216 9.72 -4.94 2.55
C GLU A 216 9.49 -6.18 3.42
N ARG A 217 8.24 -6.66 3.44
CA ARG A 217 7.85 -7.81 4.25
C ARG A 217 8.65 -9.07 3.94
N GLU A 218 8.85 -9.40 2.67
CA GLU A 218 9.60 -10.60 2.28
C GLU A 218 11.07 -10.51 2.69
N PHE A 219 11.65 -9.31 2.69
CA PHE A 219 13.00 -9.11 3.20
C PHE A 219 13.04 -9.36 4.72
N ARG A 220 12.12 -8.75 5.48
CA ARG A 220 11.98 -9.02 6.94
C ARG A 220 11.80 -10.50 7.24
N ARG A 221 10.93 -11.17 6.49
CA ARG A 221 10.63 -12.60 6.66
C ARG A 221 11.88 -13.46 6.49
N LYS A 222 12.66 -13.21 5.42
CA LYS A 222 13.93 -13.90 5.18
C LYS A 222 14.92 -13.64 6.31
N THR A 223 15.06 -12.38 6.74
CA THR A 223 15.92 -12.01 7.87
C THR A 223 15.55 -12.77 9.15
N ILE A 224 14.27 -12.89 9.49
CA ILE A 224 13.81 -13.66 10.65
C ILE A 224 14.21 -15.14 10.52
N ILE A 225 13.96 -15.75 9.36
CA ILE A 225 14.29 -17.17 9.13
C ILE A 225 15.81 -17.41 9.26
N GLU A 226 16.61 -16.53 8.67
CA GLU A 226 18.07 -16.60 8.75
C GLU A 226 18.56 -16.45 10.20
N GLN A 227 18.01 -15.50 10.95
CA GLN A 227 18.35 -15.33 12.37
C GLN A 227 17.96 -16.57 13.19
N LEU A 228 16.77 -17.13 13.00
CA LEU A 228 16.32 -18.34 13.69
C LEU A 228 17.22 -19.56 13.39
N ASN A 229 17.65 -19.72 12.14
CA ASN A 229 18.52 -20.83 11.75
C ASN A 229 19.95 -20.71 12.31
N ASN A 230 20.44 -19.49 12.50
CA ASN A 230 21.81 -19.22 12.92
C ASN A 230 21.95 -18.91 14.42
N LEU A 231 20.84 -18.82 15.17
CA LEU A 231 20.87 -18.49 16.60
C LEU A 231 21.50 -19.63 17.41
N PRO A 232 22.52 -19.37 18.26
CA PRO A 232 23.14 -20.41 19.06
C PRO A 232 22.23 -20.84 20.22
N LEU A 233 21.54 -21.98 20.06
CA LEU A 233 20.57 -22.46 21.05
C LEU A 233 21.21 -23.17 22.25
N GLY A 234 22.42 -23.72 22.06
CA GLY A 234 23.06 -24.67 22.97
C GLY A 234 23.00 -26.12 22.44
N ASN A 235 23.85 -26.99 22.98
CA ASN A 235 23.97 -28.36 22.50
C ASN A 235 22.67 -29.15 22.69
N GLY A 236 22.23 -29.84 21.63
CA GLY A 236 21.08 -30.76 21.69
C GLY A 236 19.71 -30.08 21.68
N LEU A 237 19.63 -28.78 21.38
CA LEU A 237 18.39 -28.01 21.30
C LEU A 237 18.03 -27.67 19.86
N GLN A 238 16.72 -27.58 19.58
CA GLN A 238 16.16 -27.21 18.28
C GLN A 238 14.88 -26.39 18.45
N ILE A 239 14.65 -25.47 17.51
CA ILE A 239 13.42 -24.67 17.46
C ILE A 239 12.28 -25.54 16.95
N ILE A 240 11.11 -25.44 17.58
CA ILE A 240 9.88 -26.06 17.08
C ILE A 240 9.40 -25.23 15.87
N PRO A 241 9.34 -25.79 14.65
CA PRO A 241 8.94 -25.03 13.47
C PRO A 241 7.49 -24.54 13.57
N ASP A 242 7.30 -23.23 13.41
CA ASP A 242 5.97 -22.62 13.37
C ASP A 242 5.92 -21.57 12.25
N LYS A 243 5.39 -21.98 11.10
CA LYS A 243 5.29 -21.10 9.91
C LYS A 243 4.35 -19.93 10.16
N GLN A 244 3.23 -20.15 10.87
CA GLN A 244 2.25 -19.10 11.14
C GLN A 244 2.82 -18.04 12.08
N LEU A 245 3.64 -18.47 13.05
CA LEU A 245 4.32 -17.55 13.94
C LEU A 245 5.39 -16.73 13.21
N ILE A 246 6.11 -17.29 12.24
CA ILE A 246 7.03 -16.51 11.38
C ILE A 246 6.29 -15.38 10.65
N GLU A 247 5.14 -15.69 10.03
CA GLU A 247 4.34 -14.67 9.35
C GLU A 247 3.86 -13.60 10.34
N THR A 248 3.36 -14.02 11.51
CA THR A 248 2.89 -13.09 12.55
C THR A 248 4.02 -12.20 13.07
N ALA A 249 5.19 -12.77 13.36
CA ALA A 249 6.35 -12.03 13.84
C ALA A 249 6.88 -11.03 12.79
N THR A 250 6.87 -11.41 11.51
CA THR A 250 7.24 -10.54 10.38
C THR A 250 6.37 -9.28 10.32
N ASP A 251 5.09 -9.43 10.66
CA ASP A 251 4.07 -8.39 10.65
C ASP A 251 3.94 -7.63 11.97
N LEU A 252 4.76 -7.97 12.98
CA LEU A 252 4.83 -7.28 14.28
C LEU A 252 6.02 -6.32 14.40
N VAL A 253 7.00 -6.40 13.51
CA VAL A 253 8.25 -5.65 13.63
C VAL A 253 8.62 -4.91 12.34
N GLU A 254 9.37 -3.83 12.50
CA GLU A 254 10.00 -3.08 11.39
C GLU A 254 11.49 -3.47 11.23
N HIS A 255 12.15 -3.89 12.32
CA HIS A 255 13.55 -4.34 12.32
C HIS A 255 13.70 -5.58 13.21
N PRO A 256 13.60 -6.79 12.63
CA PRO A 256 13.58 -8.02 13.40
C PRO A 256 14.95 -8.32 14.04
N THR A 257 14.94 -8.61 15.33
CA THR A 257 16.05 -9.29 16.02
C THR A 257 15.54 -10.48 16.82
N ALA A 258 16.03 -11.68 16.51
CA ALA A 258 15.79 -12.88 17.29
C ALA A 258 16.59 -12.86 18.59
N VAL A 259 15.89 -12.99 19.72
CA VAL A 259 16.48 -12.97 21.06
C VAL A 259 16.16 -14.28 21.77
N LEU A 260 17.20 -14.98 22.23
CA LEU A 260 17.06 -16.17 23.06
C LEU A 260 16.77 -15.75 24.51
N ALA A 261 15.70 -16.30 25.08
CA ALA A 261 15.27 -16.06 26.44
C ALA A 261 14.97 -17.38 27.16
N SER A 262 14.78 -17.31 28.48
CA SER A 262 14.41 -18.48 29.28
C SER A 262 13.51 -18.09 30.45
N PHE A 263 12.63 -19.01 30.85
CA PHE A 263 11.86 -18.91 32.09
C PHE A 263 12.40 -19.87 33.15
N GLN A 264 11.94 -19.73 34.40
CA GLN A 264 12.41 -20.59 35.50
C GLN A 264 12.04 -22.06 35.26
N GLU A 265 13.02 -22.95 35.32
CA GLU A 265 12.84 -24.40 35.03
C GLU A 265 11.74 -25.06 35.86
N LYS A 266 11.47 -24.55 37.07
CA LYS A 266 10.37 -25.05 37.91
C LYS A 266 9.05 -25.09 37.14
N TYR A 267 8.78 -24.19 36.19
CA TYR A 267 7.52 -24.19 35.44
C TYR A 267 7.38 -25.34 34.43
N LEU A 268 8.44 -26.12 34.19
CA LEU A 268 8.38 -27.33 33.35
C LEU A 268 7.54 -28.47 33.97
N PHE A 269 7.09 -28.37 35.23
CA PHE A 269 6.09 -29.32 35.76
C PHE A 269 4.72 -29.15 35.10
N LEU A 270 4.44 -27.99 34.49
CA LEU A 270 3.17 -27.73 33.81
C LEU A 270 3.09 -28.56 32.52
N PRO A 271 1.88 -28.99 32.10
CA PRO A 271 1.72 -29.69 30.83
C PRO A 271 2.29 -28.89 29.64
N ASP A 272 3.04 -29.55 28.76
CA ASP A 272 3.68 -28.95 27.58
C ASP A 272 2.72 -28.10 26.74
N LYS A 273 1.45 -28.53 26.61
CA LYS A 273 0.41 -27.78 25.89
C LYS A 273 0.12 -26.42 26.52
N ILE A 274 0.18 -26.28 27.83
CA ILE A 274 -0.06 -25.01 28.54
C ILE A 274 1.14 -24.08 28.32
N ILE A 275 2.35 -24.60 28.41
CA ILE A 275 3.58 -23.81 28.21
C ILE A 275 3.67 -23.33 26.76
N THR A 276 3.53 -24.24 25.80
CA THR A 276 3.61 -23.92 24.36
C THR A 276 2.50 -22.98 23.90
N SER A 277 1.26 -23.14 24.37
CA SER A 277 0.18 -22.19 24.05
C SER A 277 0.44 -20.80 24.65
N THR A 278 0.95 -20.71 25.88
CA THR A 278 1.28 -19.42 26.49
C THR A 278 2.43 -18.71 25.74
N ILE A 279 3.50 -19.44 25.40
CA ILE A 279 4.68 -18.91 24.71
C ILE A 279 4.35 -18.55 23.26
N SER A 280 3.75 -19.45 22.47
CA SER A 280 3.48 -19.20 21.04
C SER A 280 2.26 -18.31 20.82
N GLN A 281 1.13 -18.56 21.48
CA GLN A 281 -0.12 -17.85 21.15
C GLN A 281 -0.21 -16.47 21.82
N ASN A 282 0.17 -16.37 23.10
CA ASN A 282 0.02 -15.13 23.87
C ASN A 282 1.26 -14.23 23.77
N GLN A 283 2.46 -14.82 23.78
CA GLN A 283 3.71 -14.05 23.75
C GLN A 283 4.38 -13.98 22.37
N LYS A 284 3.87 -14.71 21.37
CA LYS A 284 4.42 -14.76 20.01
C LYS A 284 5.91 -15.17 19.98
N CYS A 285 6.24 -16.18 20.79
CA CYS A 285 7.58 -16.71 20.95
C CYS A 285 7.71 -18.12 20.36
N PHE A 286 8.85 -18.42 19.75
CA PHE A 286 9.21 -19.74 19.26
C PHE A 286 9.68 -20.62 20.42
N SER A 287 9.01 -21.76 20.60
CA SER A 287 9.39 -22.74 21.61
C SER A 287 10.62 -23.54 21.17
N ILE A 288 11.46 -23.91 22.13
CA ILE A 288 12.64 -24.76 21.90
C ILE A 288 12.41 -26.12 22.57
N GLN A 289 12.86 -27.19 21.93
CA GLN A 289 12.84 -28.55 22.47
C GLN A 289 14.22 -29.20 22.39
N THR A 290 14.42 -30.25 23.18
CA THR A 290 15.57 -31.13 23.05
C THR A 290 15.45 -32.01 21.79
N LYS A 291 16.55 -32.64 21.38
CA LYS A 291 16.55 -33.66 20.32
C LYS A 291 15.60 -34.83 20.60
N ASP A 292 15.38 -35.14 21.87
CA ASP A 292 14.48 -36.20 22.33
C ASP A 292 13.00 -35.76 22.39
N GLY A 293 12.69 -34.52 21.97
CA GLY A 293 11.33 -33.99 21.88
C GLY A 293 10.77 -33.42 23.19
N ARG A 294 11.59 -33.26 24.24
CA ARG A 294 11.14 -32.63 25.50
C ARG A 294 11.23 -31.12 25.40
N LEU A 295 10.24 -30.42 25.93
CA LEU A 295 10.23 -28.96 25.95
C LEU A 295 11.37 -28.41 26.80
N SER A 296 12.06 -27.38 26.30
CA SER A 296 13.07 -26.62 27.03
C SER A 296 12.42 -25.43 27.74
N ASN A 297 13.03 -24.94 28.82
CA ASN A 297 12.66 -23.66 29.42
C ASN A 297 13.12 -22.44 28.59
N ARG A 298 13.74 -22.67 27.43
CA ARG A 298 14.20 -21.64 26.51
C ARG A 298 13.17 -21.38 25.41
N PHE A 299 13.13 -20.15 24.93
CA PHE A 299 12.30 -19.72 23.82
C PHE A 299 12.96 -18.55 23.09
N ILE A 300 12.47 -18.23 21.89
CA ILE A 300 12.96 -17.10 21.10
C ILE A 300 11.81 -16.16 20.84
N PHE A 301 12.02 -14.86 21.02
CA PHE A 301 11.09 -13.84 20.55
C PHE A 301 11.76 -12.94 19.53
N ILE A 302 10.96 -12.29 18.68
CA ILE A 302 11.46 -11.32 17.71
C ILE A 302 11.21 -9.92 18.28
N SER A 303 12.30 -9.24 18.62
CA SER A 303 12.28 -7.85 19.11
C SER A 303 12.24 -6.87 17.94
N ASN A 304 11.54 -5.75 18.14
CA ASN A 304 11.60 -4.57 17.26
C ASN A 304 12.56 -3.48 17.79
N GLY A 305 13.10 -3.66 19.00
CA GLY A 305 13.98 -2.72 19.71
C GLY A 305 15.44 -3.17 19.79
N ASN A 306 16.27 -2.40 20.50
CA ASN A 306 17.72 -2.63 20.52
C ASN A 306 18.06 -3.96 21.24
N PRO A 307 18.76 -4.90 20.57
CA PRO A 307 19.15 -6.19 21.14
C PRO A 307 20.01 -6.09 22.40
N GLU A 308 20.74 -4.99 22.59
CA GLU A 308 21.62 -4.77 23.76
C GLU A 308 20.84 -4.67 25.08
N TYR A 309 19.54 -4.39 25.02
CA TYR A 309 18.65 -4.39 26.19
C TYR A 309 17.82 -5.67 26.31
N SER A 310 18.16 -6.73 25.56
CA SER A 310 17.47 -8.02 25.63
C SER A 310 17.41 -8.57 27.07
N ASP A 311 18.45 -8.38 27.88
CA ASP A 311 18.49 -8.81 29.29
C ASP A 311 17.41 -8.18 30.18
N ILE A 312 16.86 -7.02 29.80
CA ILE A 312 15.75 -6.36 30.50
C ILE A 312 14.41 -7.00 30.12
N ILE A 313 14.32 -7.53 28.89
CA ILE A 313 13.11 -8.17 28.34
C ILE A 313 13.04 -9.66 28.73
N CYS A 314 14.20 -10.29 28.97
CA CYS A 314 14.33 -11.73 29.25
C CYS A 314 14.17 -12.15 30.73
N LYS A 315 13.87 -11.23 31.65
CA LYS A 315 13.70 -11.52 33.09
C LYS A 315 12.26 -11.76 33.52
#